data_AF-A0A453PYD2-F1
#
_entry.id   AF-A0A453PYD2-F1
#
_cell.length_a   1.000
_cell.length_b   1.000
_cell.length_c   1.000
_cell.angle_alpha   90.00
_cell.angle_beta   90.00
_cell.angle_gamma   90.00
#
_symmetry.space_group_name_H-M   'P 1'
#
loop_
_entity.id
_entity.type
_entity.pdbx_description
1 polymer ?
#
loop_
_entity_poly.entity_id
_entity_poly.type
_entity_poly.pdbx_seq_one_letter_code
_entity_poly.pdbx_strand_id
1 'polypeptide(L)'
;MALPQFHLVWTEHLTFNELLMSSTIFSHATWHKGHTLAQTVFTCIYLMKMERISSHAVLNSFCRILRATCNSVISVVSTARTHEEEDLFTMSFGLPLNGEGDDKCLSVLNSVEETISRQLRACKSQALSKKKTLEEFESLQDNPELEEGYCRALLCRLRFRKHFHHVVTCMRKPQGRGLDLARKHVTSCLAELSSMLKSQEFLKSQSDITSQKGDESCTTASGCRPIGFDVSLNSRLLSPAPPRAVQILAWSDAIRYFEKLLHDLDIICALSLDPVLENVLHFIAQFQKSVPDLVPRAFLQTLLVQDGKLYGRDLFCDVISRALSLPDIIGDKEFQSNEFVVQLGQLVTNLLKILCTNTAWQRRKLGKSLQDWSTISIQLELALKREFGETRNVLADEVSLILSACCGNQLLYILILFCWWCRTCA
;
A
#
# COMPACT_ATOMS: atom_id res chain seq x y z
N MET A 1 18.39 -30.04 -6.29
CA MET A 1 19.51 -29.38 -6.99
C MET A 1 20.30 -28.59 -5.97
N ALA A 2 21.54 -29.01 -5.69
CA ALA A 2 22.37 -28.43 -4.66
C ALA A 2 22.71 -26.97 -5.01
N LEU A 3 22.13 -26.02 -4.28
CA LEU A 3 22.60 -24.64 -4.27
C LEU A 3 24.05 -24.62 -3.77
N PRO A 4 24.91 -23.71 -4.26
CA PRO A 4 26.28 -23.59 -3.78
C PRO A 4 26.25 -23.50 -2.26
N GLN A 5 27.13 -24.25 -1.58
CA GLN A 5 27.47 -24.02 -0.18
C GLN A 5 28.14 -22.65 -0.09
N PHE A 6 27.35 -21.58 -0.19
CA PHE A 6 27.72 -20.35 0.47
C PHE A 6 27.80 -20.72 1.95
N HIS A 7 29.02 -20.79 2.46
CA HIS A 7 29.27 -20.49 3.86
C HIS A 7 28.61 -19.12 4.09
N LEU A 8 27.35 -19.13 4.50
CA LEU A 8 26.72 -18.00 5.16
C LEU A 8 27.68 -17.70 6.30
N VAL A 9 28.50 -16.66 6.13
CA VAL A 9 29.32 -16.12 7.20
C VAL A 9 28.28 -15.56 8.17
N TRP A 10 27.90 -16.41 9.13
CA TRP A 10 27.00 -16.07 10.23
C TRP A 10 27.80 -15.22 11.20
N THR A 11 28.05 -13.98 10.80
CA THR A 11 28.54 -12.99 11.73
C THR A 11 27.32 -12.50 12.51
N GLU A 12 27.25 -12.86 13.79
CA GLU A 12 26.31 -12.28 14.77
C GLU A 12 26.44 -10.75 14.92
N HIS A 13 27.37 -10.15 14.16
CA HIS A 13 27.70 -8.73 14.15
C HIS A 13 26.60 -7.84 13.61
N LEU A 14 26.29 -6.77 14.34
CA LEU A 14 25.16 -5.85 14.08
C LEU A 14 25.14 -5.13 12.76
N THR A 15 26.30 -4.92 12.15
CA THR A 15 26.39 -4.40 10.78
C THR A 15 25.53 -5.25 9.86
N PHE A 16 25.50 -6.57 10.06
CA PHE A 16 24.68 -7.49 9.30
C PHE A 16 23.17 -7.24 9.46
N ASN A 17 22.66 -7.07 10.68
CA ASN A 17 21.24 -6.82 10.93
C ASN A 17 20.78 -5.45 10.39
N GLU A 18 21.59 -4.40 10.56
CA GLU A 18 21.31 -3.09 9.99
C GLU A 18 21.29 -3.13 8.46
N LEU A 19 22.34 -3.68 7.87
CA LEU A 19 22.50 -3.81 6.41
C LEU A 19 21.33 -4.57 5.81
N LEU A 20 20.94 -5.68 6.44
CA LEU A 20 19.84 -6.51 6.00
C LEU A 20 18.49 -5.79 6.11
N MET A 21 18.19 -5.17 7.25
CA MET A 21 16.93 -4.42 7.43
C MET A 21 16.82 -3.25 6.45
N SER A 22 17.89 -2.47 6.28
CA SER A 22 17.95 -1.39 5.30
C SER A 22 17.76 -1.91 3.87
N SER A 23 18.41 -3.04 3.54
CA SER A 23 18.29 -3.69 2.24
C SER A 23 16.88 -4.17 1.90
N THR A 24 16.12 -4.63 2.90
CA THR A 24 14.71 -4.98 2.69
C THR A 24 13.80 -3.77 2.47
N ILE A 25 14.19 -2.57 2.95
CA ILE A 25 13.40 -1.34 2.73
C ILE A 25 13.53 -0.96 1.25
N PHE A 26 14.73 -1.01 0.66
CA PHE A 26 14.92 -0.74 -0.77
C PHE A 26 14.17 -1.73 -1.64
N SER A 27 14.31 -3.02 -1.34
CA SER A 27 13.72 -4.06 -2.17
C SER A 27 12.20 -3.99 -2.14
N HIS A 28 11.60 -3.64 -1.00
CA HIS A 28 10.17 -3.40 -0.89
C HIS A 28 9.73 -2.15 -1.68
N ALA A 29 10.44 -1.03 -1.56
CA ALA A 29 10.14 0.17 -2.33
C ALA A 29 10.28 -0.07 -3.85
N THR A 30 11.31 -0.81 -4.25
CA THR A 30 11.57 -1.19 -5.65
C THR A 30 10.46 -2.09 -6.18
N TRP A 31 9.99 -3.05 -5.37
CA TRP A 31 8.85 -3.89 -5.71
C TRP A 31 7.61 -3.05 -6.02
N HIS A 32 7.27 -2.09 -5.16
CA HIS A 32 6.11 -1.23 -5.36
C HIS A 32 6.16 -0.35 -6.62
N LYS A 33 7.35 -0.16 -7.23
CA LYS A 33 7.54 0.58 -8.48
C LYS A 33 7.32 -0.27 -9.74
N GLY A 34 6.80 -1.49 -9.60
CA GLY A 34 6.38 -2.34 -10.73
C GLY A 34 7.34 -3.49 -11.06
N HIS A 35 8.39 -3.69 -10.27
CA HIS A 35 9.26 -4.85 -10.41
C HIS A 35 8.64 -6.11 -9.78
N THR A 36 9.12 -7.29 -10.16
CA THR A 36 8.60 -8.54 -9.58
C THR A 36 9.07 -8.73 -8.14
N LEU A 37 8.22 -9.34 -7.32
CA LEU A 37 8.54 -9.67 -5.93
C LEU A 37 9.75 -10.63 -5.83
N ALA A 38 9.87 -11.53 -6.80
CA ALA A 38 10.96 -12.49 -6.95
C ALA A 38 12.33 -11.81 -7.18
N GLN A 39 12.37 -10.74 -7.99
CA GLN A 39 13.60 -10.00 -8.32
C GLN A 39 13.94 -8.87 -7.33
N THR A 40 13.09 -8.65 -6.32
CA THR A 40 13.25 -7.58 -5.35
C THR A 40 13.31 -8.13 -3.93
N VAL A 41 12.18 -8.24 -3.23
CA VAL A 41 12.13 -8.63 -1.82
C VAL A 41 12.69 -10.04 -1.60
N PHE A 42 12.34 -11.00 -2.45
CA PHE A 42 12.78 -12.40 -2.32
C PHE A 42 14.16 -12.68 -2.92
N THR A 43 14.91 -11.66 -3.32
CA THR A 43 16.36 -11.80 -3.49
C THR A 43 17.09 -11.93 -2.14
N CYS A 44 16.40 -11.59 -1.04
CA CYS A 44 16.88 -11.83 0.31
C CYS A 44 16.87 -13.34 0.64
N ILE A 45 18.05 -13.92 0.82
CA ILE A 45 18.23 -15.36 1.13
C ILE A 45 17.54 -15.73 2.46
N TYR A 46 17.48 -14.80 3.40
CA TYR A 46 16.89 -15.02 4.73
C TYR A 46 15.37 -15.16 4.67
N LEU A 47 14.68 -14.46 3.77
CA LEU A 47 13.24 -14.65 3.53
C LEU A 47 12.95 -15.99 2.87
N MET A 48 13.87 -16.48 2.02
CA MET A 48 13.74 -17.80 1.37
C MET A 48 13.95 -18.97 2.34
N LYS A 49 14.67 -18.77 3.44
CA LYS A 49 15.06 -19.83 4.39
C LYS A 49 14.81 -19.44 5.85
N MET A 50 13.57 -19.09 6.17
CA MET A 50 13.23 -18.61 7.51
C MET A 50 13.51 -19.61 8.65
N GLU A 51 13.50 -20.92 8.37
CA GLU A 51 13.85 -21.96 9.35
C GLU A 51 15.28 -21.79 9.89
N ARG A 52 16.20 -21.34 9.04
CA ARG A 52 17.62 -21.18 9.40
C ARG A 52 17.91 -19.95 10.24
N ILE A 53 17.01 -18.97 10.25
CA ILE A 53 17.14 -17.75 11.06
C ILE A 53 16.30 -17.84 12.34
N SER A 54 15.72 -19.00 12.66
CA SER A 54 14.85 -19.18 13.83
C SER A 54 15.54 -18.89 15.17
N SER A 55 16.85 -19.11 15.25
CA SER A 55 17.70 -18.77 16.42
C SER A 55 17.91 -17.26 16.59
N HIS A 56 17.84 -16.46 15.52
CA HIS A 56 18.09 -15.03 15.56
C HIS A 56 16.77 -14.25 15.68
N ALA A 57 16.33 -13.99 16.91
CA ALA A 57 15.02 -13.38 17.19
C ALA A 57 14.78 -12.06 16.45
N VAL A 58 15.78 -11.17 16.38
CA VAL A 58 15.69 -9.86 15.72
C VAL A 58 15.40 -10.01 14.23
N LEU A 59 16.24 -10.78 13.53
CA LEU A 59 16.09 -10.99 12.10
C LEU A 59 14.83 -11.79 11.78
N ASN A 60 14.55 -12.84 12.54
CA ASN A 60 13.37 -13.68 12.34
C ASN A 60 12.07 -12.89 12.46
N SER A 61 11.94 -12.09 13.52
CA SER A 61 10.76 -11.25 13.74
C SER A 61 10.57 -10.22 12.61
N PHE A 62 11.66 -9.60 12.16
CA PHE A 62 11.65 -8.63 11.07
C PHE A 62 11.29 -9.26 9.71
N CYS A 63 11.85 -10.43 9.39
CA CYS A 63 11.51 -11.16 8.16
C CYS A 63 10.04 -11.62 8.15
N ARG A 64 9.52 -12.10 9.29
CA ARG A 64 8.11 -12.49 9.44
C ARG A 64 7.14 -11.33 9.22
N ILE A 65 7.37 -10.19 9.87
CA ILE A 65 6.50 -9.01 9.69
C ILE A 65 6.58 -8.47 8.26
N LEU A 66 7.75 -8.49 7.63
CA LEU A 66 7.93 -8.08 6.24
C LEU A 66 7.12 -8.97 5.30
N ARG A 67 7.24 -10.30 5.45
CA ARG A 67 6.46 -11.26 4.67
C ARG A 67 4.95 -11.05 4.82
N ALA A 68 4.46 -10.95 6.06
CA ALA A 68 3.04 -10.71 6.34
C ALA A 68 2.54 -9.38 5.73
N THR A 69 3.39 -8.36 5.71
CA THR A 69 3.09 -7.07 5.09
C THR A 69 3.03 -7.17 3.56
N CYS A 70 4.01 -7.83 2.92
CA CYS A 70 3.99 -8.07 1.47
C CYS A 70 2.73 -8.86 1.06
N ASN A 71 2.38 -9.92 1.80
CA ASN A 71 1.16 -10.67 1.54
C ASN A 71 -0.11 -9.80 1.67
N SER A 72 -0.15 -8.93 2.67
CA SER A 72 -1.27 -7.99 2.83
C SER A 72 -1.38 -6.99 1.69
N VAL A 73 -0.25 -6.45 1.19
CA VAL A 73 -0.23 -5.55 0.03
C VAL A 73 -0.67 -6.28 -1.23
N ILE A 74 -0.16 -7.50 -1.48
CA ILE A 74 -0.60 -8.34 -2.62
C ILE A 74 -2.11 -8.55 -2.56
N SER A 75 -2.65 -8.93 -1.40
CA SER A 75 -4.09 -9.12 -1.23
C SER A 75 -4.88 -7.86 -1.61
N VAL A 76 -4.45 -6.67 -1.17
CA VAL A 76 -5.13 -5.40 -1.52
C VAL A 76 -5.06 -5.11 -3.02
N VAL A 77 -3.88 -5.25 -3.62
CA VAL A 77 -3.68 -4.98 -5.06
C VAL A 77 -4.47 -5.98 -5.91
N SER A 78 -4.48 -7.26 -5.55
CA SER A 78 -5.28 -8.30 -6.21
C SER A 78 -6.79 -8.03 -6.08
N THR A 79 -7.26 -7.61 -4.90
CA THR A 79 -8.67 -7.22 -4.71
C THR A 79 -9.04 -6.00 -5.56
N ALA A 80 -8.14 -5.03 -5.66
CA ALA A 80 -8.33 -3.85 -6.52
C ALA A 80 -8.35 -4.20 -8.03
N ARG A 81 -7.88 -5.38 -8.44
CA ARG A 81 -7.77 -5.80 -9.86
C ARG A 81 -7.11 -4.73 -10.73
N THR A 82 -6.11 -4.02 -10.19
CA THR A 82 -5.28 -3.10 -10.97
C THR A 82 -4.55 -3.92 -12.03
N HIS A 83 -4.63 -3.51 -13.30
CA HIS A 83 -4.20 -4.31 -14.45
C HIS A 83 -2.83 -4.97 -14.23
N GLU A 84 -2.85 -6.30 -14.05
CA GLU A 84 -1.77 -7.12 -13.48
C GLU A 84 -0.47 -7.11 -14.29
N GLU A 85 -0.51 -6.63 -15.54
CA GLU A 85 0.63 -6.69 -16.47
C GLU A 85 1.52 -5.43 -16.48
N GLU A 86 1.07 -4.28 -15.96
CA GLU A 86 1.83 -3.01 -16.05
C GLU A 86 2.13 -2.32 -14.71
N ASP A 87 1.29 -2.50 -13.67
CA ASP A 87 1.40 -1.70 -12.45
C ASP A 87 2.16 -2.42 -11.30
N LEU A 88 1.92 -3.72 -11.08
CA LEU A 88 2.66 -4.57 -10.13
C LEU A 88 2.43 -6.04 -10.45
N PHE A 89 3.52 -6.81 -10.54
CA PHE A 89 3.43 -8.26 -10.64
C PHE A 89 3.01 -8.84 -9.28
N THR A 90 1.70 -9.10 -9.13
CA THR A 90 1.10 -9.78 -7.96
C THR A 90 1.37 -11.29 -7.97
N MET A 91 1.78 -11.83 -9.10
CA MET A 91 2.16 -13.24 -9.26
C MET A 91 3.31 -13.59 -8.33
N SER A 92 3.04 -14.48 -7.38
CA SER A 92 4.00 -14.92 -6.37
C SER A 92 4.88 -16.07 -6.83
N PHE A 93 4.60 -16.71 -7.97
CA PHE A 93 5.39 -17.83 -8.54
C PHE A 93 5.76 -18.93 -7.52
N GLY A 94 4.88 -19.20 -6.53
CA GLY A 94 5.15 -20.19 -5.48
C GLY A 94 6.13 -19.74 -4.39
N LEU A 95 6.45 -18.45 -4.31
CA LEU A 95 7.27 -17.88 -3.23
C LEU A 95 6.60 -18.11 -1.86
N PRO A 96 7.40 -18.31 -0.79
CA PRO A 96 6.89 -18.62 0.54
C PRO A 96 6.34 -17.36 1.22
N LEU A 97 5.21 -16.85 0.74
CA LEU A 97 4.51 -15.64 1.24
C LEU A 97 3.67 -15.89 2.49
N ASN A 98 3.33 -17.15 2.74
CA ASN A 98 2.64 -17.59 3.94
C ASN A 98 3.47 -18.71 4.57
N GLY A 99 3.61 -18.70 5.88
CA GLY A 99 4.12 -19.87 6.62
C GLY A 99 3.57 -19.93 8.03
N GLU A 100 3.79 -21.08 8.67
CA GLU A 100 3.29 -21.31 10.04
C GLU A 100 3.81 -20.24 11.01
N GLY A 101 2.89 -19.69 11.81
CA GLY A 101 3.19 -18.70 12.85
C GLY A 101 3.21 -17.24 12.38
N ASP A 102 2.90 -16.94 11.11
CA ASP A 102 2.79 -15.55 10.63
C ASP A 102 1.70 -14.75 11.36
N ASP A 103 0.64 -15.42 11.85
CA ASP A 103 -0.41 -14.78 12.67
C ASP A 103 0.13 -14.19 13.98
N LYS A 104 1.28 -14.70 14.46
CA LYS A 104 1.97 -14.24 15.67
C LYS A 104 3.14 -13.28 15.35
N CYS A 105 3.29 -12.83 14.09
CA CYS A 105 4.43 -11.98 13.72
C CYS A 105 4.53 -10.70 14.57
N LEU A 106 3.40 -10.06 14.89
CA LEU A 106 3.35 -8.87 15.73
C LEU A 106 3.75 -9.13 17.18
N SER A 107 3.32 -10.26 17.78
CA SER A 107 3.66 -10.55 19.17
C SER A 107 5.15 -10.86 19.33
N VAL A 108 5.74 -11.57 18.37
CA VAL A 108 7.18 -11.84 18.32
C VAL A 108 7.98 -10.56 18.08
N LEU A 109 7.51 -9.67 17.19
CA LEU A 109 8.17 -8.39 16.96
C LEU A 109 8.12 -7.48 18.20
N ASN A 110 6.99 -7.44 18.90
CA ASN A 110 6.84 -6.65 20.13
C ASN A 110 7.76 -7.15 21.26
N SER A 111 7.95 -8.46 21.42
CA SER A 111 8.86 -8.99 22.44
C SER A 111 10.32 -8.66 22.16
N VAL A 112 10.73 -8.69 20.89
CA VAL A 112 12.06 -8.25 20.43
C VAL A 112 12.24 -6.75 20.65
N GLU A 113 11.25 -5.94 20.26
CA GLU A 113 11.30 -4.49 20.45
C GLU A 113 11.41 -4.11 21.94
N GLU A 114 10.67 -4.77 22.83
CA GLU A 114 10.73 -4.49 24.27
C GLU A 114 12.09 -4.90 24.85
N THR A 115 12.67 -6.01 24.38
CA THR A 115 14.01 -6.43 24.79
C THR A 115 15.08 -5.40 24.40
N ILE A 116 15.09 -4.94 23.15
CA ILE A 116 16.05 -3.91 22.70
C ILE A 116 15.74 -2.56 23.39
N SER A 117 14.47 -2.26 23.67
CA SER A 117 14.10 -1.04 24.40
C SER A 117 14.59 -1.07 25.85
N ARG A 118 14.53 -2.22 26.53
CA ARG A 118 15.11 -2.40 27.87
C ARG A 118 16.64 -2.23 27.85
N GLN A 119 17.31 -2.82 26.86
CA GLN A 119 18.75 -2.66 26.66
C GLN A 119 19.14 -1.21 26.45
N LEU A 120 18.43 -0.48 25.59
CA LEU A 120 18.66 0.96 25.39
C LEU A 120 18.50 1.78 26.69
N ARG A 121 17.52 1.45 27.52
CA ARG A 121 17.32 2.12 28.83
C ARG A 121 18.46 1.78 29.79
N ALA A 122 18.92 0.54 29.80
CA ALA A 122 20.06 0.10 30.61
C ALA A 122 21.35 0.85 30.22
N CYS A 123 21.66 0.96 28.92
CA CYS A 123 22.83 1.70 28.42
C CYS A 123 22.82 3.17 28.89
N LYS A 124 21.67 3.85 28.78
CA LYS A 124 21.53 5.24 29.24
C LYS A 124 21.72 5.41 30.74
N SER A 125 21.21 4.47 31.54
CA SER A 125 21.36 4.48 33.00
C SER A 125 22.81 4.24 33.44
N GLN A 126 23.56 3.43 32.70
CA GLN A 126 24.96 3.15 32.99
C GLN A 126 25.87 4.32 32.64
N ALA A 127 25.60 5.04 31.55
CA ALA A 127 26.28 6.30 31.22
C ALA A 127 26.15 7.35 32.35
N LEU A 128 25.05 7.31 33.11
CA LEU A 128 24.78 8.19 34.25
C LEU A 128 25.34 7.68 35.59
N SER A 129 25.61 6.37 35.75
CA SER A 129 25.81 5.74 37.08
C SER A 129 27.17 5.05 37.30
N LYS A 130 28.00 4.83 36.27
CA LYS A 130 29.32 4.13 36.39
C LYS A 130 29.28 2.78 37.15
N LYS A 131 28.12 2.11 37.27
CA LYS A 131 27.99 0.81 37.95
C LYS A 131 27.60 -0.28 36.97
N LYS A 132 28.41 -1.34 36.93
CA LYS A 132 28.37 -2.45 35.97
C LYS A 132 27.31 -3.47 36.42
N THR A 133 26.15 -3.47 35.78
CA THR A 133 25.14 -4.53 35.85
C THR A 133 24.78 -4.91 34.42
N LEU A 134 25.57 -5.81 33.84
CA LEU A 134 25.46 -6.27 32.45
C LEU A 134 25.60 -7.80 32.39
N GLU A 135 24.90 -8.52 33.28
CA GLU A 135 24.90 -9.99 33.27
C GLU A 135 23.61 -10.59 32.68
N GLU A 136 22.57 -9.78 32.42
CA GLU A 136 21.28 -10.27 31.88
C GLU A 136 21.03 -9.98 30.39
N PHE A 137 21.88 -9.20 29.72
CA PHE A 137 21.70 -8.85 28.30
C PHE A 137 22.88 -9.33 27.47
N GLU A 138 22.61 -10.12 26.44
CA GLU A 138 23.58 -10.35 25.36
C GLU A 138 23.85 -8.99 24.69
N SER A 139 25.08 -8.50 24.85
CA SER A 139 25.52 -7.28 24.18
C SER A 139 25.33 -7.47 22.68
N LEU A 140 24.69 -6.49 22.05
CA LEU A 140 24.45 -6.57 20.61
C LEU A 140 25.80 -6.63 19.87
N GLN A 141 26.80 -5.89 20.34
CA GLN A 141 28.12 -5.77 19.73
C GLN A 141 29.24 -5.75 20.77
N ASP A 142 30.47 -5.89 20.28
CA ASP A 142 31.67 -6.01 21.11
C ASP A 142 32.10 -4.68 21.78
N ASN A 143 31.74 -3.53 21.19
CA ASN A 143 32.15 -2.21 21.72
C ASN A 143 31.04 -1.52 22.53
N PRO A 144 31.09 -1.50 23.87
CA PRO A 144 30.01 -0.96 24.71
C PRO A 144 29.67 0.52 24.47
N GLU A 145 30.59 1.32 23.92
CA GLU A 145 30.37 2.76 23.66
C GLU A 145 29.38 3.01 22.51
N LEU A 146 29.27 2.08 21.56
CA LEU A 146 28.40 2.22 20.40
C LEU A 146 26.99 1.66 20.63
N GLU A 147 26.75 1.05 21.80
CA GLU A 147 25.59 0.18 22.05
C GLU A 147 24.28 0.97 22.00
N GLU A 148 24.31 2.20 22.53
CA GLU A 148 23.19 3.11 22.47
C GLU A 148 22.80 3.45 21.03
N GLY A 149 23.79 3.79 20.19
CA GLY A 149 23.58 4.18 18.80
C GLY A 149 22.97 3.05 17.98
N TYR A 150 23.46 1.83 18.20
CA TYR A 150 22.94 0.63 17.54
C TYR A 150 21.54 0.22 18.00
N CYS A 151 21.27 0.22 19.31
CA CYS A 151 19.94 -0.03 19.84
C CYS A 151 18.91 0.93 19.20
N ARG A 152 19.28 2.21 19.09
CA ARG A 152 18.44 3.24 18.46
C ARG A 152 18.21 2.98 16.98
N ALA A 153 19.27 2.61 16.24
CA ALA A 153 19.18 2.30 14.81
C ALA A 153 18.33 1.06 14.51
N LEU A 154 18.39 0.03 15.36
CA LEU A 154 17.55 -1.16 15.23
C LEU A 154 16.10 -0.88 15.60
N LEU A 155 15.86 -0.16 16.71
CA LEU A 155 14.51 0.16 17.17
C LEU A 155 13.71 0.95 16.14
N CYS A 156 14.31 1.95 15.49
CA CYS A 156 13.58 2.71 14.48
C CYS A 156 13.17 1.85 13.28
N ARG A 157 14.01 0.90 12.88
CA ARG A 157 13.71 -0.07 11.80
C ARG A 157 12.61 -1.06 12.18
N LEU A 158 12.66 -1.61 13.39
CA LEU A 158 11.64 -2.52 13.90
C LEU A 158 10.30 -1.81 14.07
N ARG A 159 10.29 -0.62 14.67
CA ARG A 159 9.08 0.18 14.90
C ARG A 159 8.46 0.67 13.62
N PHE A 160 9.26 1.13 12.65
CA PHE A 160 8.75 1.48 11.33
C PHE A 160 8.02 0.29 10.71
N ARG A 161 8.61 -0.91 10.71
CA ARG A 161 7.96 -2.11 10.15
C ARG A 161 6.69 -2.48 10.89
N LYS A 162 6.71 -2.43 12.23
CA LYS A 162 5.52 -2.65 13.06
C LYS A 162 4.39 -1.69 12.68
N HIS A 163 4.68 -0.40 12.65
CA HIS A 163 3.69 0.62 12.35
C HIS A 163 3.22 0.53 10.90
N PHE A 164 4.10 0.26 9.94
CA PHE A 164 3.72 0.11 8.53
C PHE A 164 2.80 -1.10 8.32
N HIS A 165 3.08 -2.21 8.98
CA HIS A 165 2.18 -3.36 9.02
C HIS A 165 0.81 -2.99 9.62
N HIS A 166 0.78 -2.19 10.69
CA HIS A 166 -0.46 -1.70 11.25
C HIS A 166 -1.23 -0.76 10.32
N VAL A 167 -0.57 0.13 9.57
CA VAL A 167 -1.21 0.97 8.55
C VAL A 167 -1.94 0.08 7.53
N VAL A 168 -1.20 -0.87 6.93
CA VAL A 168 -1.72 -1.79 5.92
C VAL A 168 -2.90 -2.62 6.45
N THR A 169 -2.81 -3.15 7.67
CA THR A 169 -3.88 -3.97 8.26
C THR A 169 -5.09 -3.16 8.72
N CYS A 170 -4.89 -1.95 9.26
CA CYS A 170 -5.97 -1.09 9.71
C CYS A 170 -6.79 -0.55 8.53
N MET A 171 -6.13 -0.11 7.44
CA MET A 171 -6.84 0.38 6.25
C MET A 171 -7.67 -0.71 5.54
N ARG A 172 -7.32 -1.99 5.74
CA ARG A 172 -8.10 -3.13 5.23
C ARG A 172 -9.35 -3.44 6.04
N LYS A 173 -9.54 -2.83 7.23
CA LYS A 173 -10.74 -3.08 8.03
C LYS A 173 -11.98 -2.62 7.26
N PRO A 174 -13.05 -3.43 7.23
CA PRO A 174 -14.25 -3.11 6.47
C PRO A 174 -14.89 -1.82 6.98
N GLN A 175 -15.53 -1.09 6.06
CA GLN A 175 -16.28 0.13 6.36
C GLN A 175 -15.44 1.28 6.95
N GLY A 176 -14.13 1.30 6.68
CA GLY A 176 -13.24 2.36 7.15
C GLY A 176 -13.02 2.40 8.66
N ARG A 177 -13.42 1.34 9.39
CA ARG A 177 -13.31 1.26 10.87
C ARG A 177 -11.87 1.37 11.41
N GLY A 178 -10.86 1.25 10.55
CA GLY A 178 -9.46 1.36 10.92
C GLY A 178 -8.76 2.65 10.51
N LEU A 179 -9.42 3.59 9.83
CA LEU A 179 -8.75 4.77 9.24
C LEU A 179 -8.10 5.68 10.30
N ASP A 180 -8.80 5.96 11.41
CA ASP A 180 -8.24 6.78 12.49
C ASP A 180 -7.01 6.16 13.16
N LEU A 181 -7.04 4.83 13.35
CA LEU A 181 -5.89 4.11 13.91
C LEU A 181 -4.75 4.03 12.90
N ALA A 182 -5.06 3.83 11.62
CA ALA A 182 -4.07 3.86 10.55
C ALA A 182 -3.33 5.20 10.53
N ARG A 183 -4.05 6.33 10.63
CA ARG A 183 -3.45 7.67 10.70
C ARG A 183 -2.47 7.84 11.87
N LYS A 184 -2.81 7.35 13.07
CA LYS A 184 -1.87 7.34 14.22
C LYS A 184 -0.59 6.55 13.90
N HIS A 185 -0.73 5.42 13.21
CA HIS A 185 0.41 4.63 12.78
C HIS A 185 1.19 5.27 11.64
N VAL A 186 0.55 6.00 10.72
CA VAL A 186 1.23 6.81 9.69
C VAL A 186 2.12 7.86 10.34
N THR A 187 1.61 8.62 11.31
CA THR A 187 2.43 9.59 12.05
C THR A 187 3.62 8.92 12.75
N SER A 188 3.40 7.74 13.34
CA SER A 188 4.47 6.96 13.98
C SER A 188 5.51 6.49 12.95
N CYS A 189 5.09 6.00 11.77
CA CYS A 189 6.00 5.63 10.69
C CYS A 189 6.87 6.80 10.23
N LEU A 190 6.29 7.99 10.04
CA LEU A 190 7.03 9.19 9.62
C LEU A 190 8.07 9.59 10.67
N ALA A 191 7.71 9.52 11.96
CA ALA A 191 8.66 9.76 13.06
C ALA A 191 9.83 8.75 13.04
N GLU A 192 9.55 7.47 12.78
CA GLU A 192 10.60 6.45 12.70
C GLU A 192 11.47 6.58 11.45
N LEU A 193 10.92 6.97 10.28
CA LEU A 193 11.71 7.30 9.09
C LEU A 193 12.67 8.47 9.35
N SER A 194 12.21 9.52 10.03
CA SER A 194 13.08 10.63 10.43
C SER A 194 14.20 10.18 11.38
N SER A 195 13.91 9.21 12.25
CA SER A 195 14.89 8.62 13.18
C SER A 195 15.90 7.72 12.44
N MET A 196 15.47 7.01 11.39
CA MET A 196 16.38 6.26 10.52
C MET A 196 17.36 7.19 9.79
N LEU A 197 16.89 8.31 9.24
CA LEU A 197 17.76 9.31 8.59
C LEU A 197 18.79 9.87 9.56
N LYS A 198 18.39 10.20 10.79
CA LYS A 198 19.33 10.65 11.84
C LYS A 198 20.36 9.58 12.23
N SER A 199 19.97 8.30 12.19
CA SER A 199 20.89 7.19 12.47
C SER A 199 21.95 6.98 11.37
N GLN A 200 21.78 7.59 10.20
CA GLN A 200 22.65 7.39 9.04
C GLN A 200 24.09 7.88 9.29
N GLU A 201 24.26 9.07 9.88
CA GLU A 201 25.59 9.62 10.16
C GLU A 201 26.39 8.75 11.11
N PHE A 202 25.74 8.28 12.18
CA PHE A 202 26.31 7.32 13.12
C PHE A 202 26.76 6.05 12.37
N LEU A 203 25.90 5.47 11.54
CA LEU A 203 26.21 4.22 10.83
C LEU A 203 27.36 4.38 9.82
N LYS A 204 27.42 5.51 9.10
CA LYS A 204 28.53 5.82 8.17
C LYS A 204 29.86 6.02 8.90
N SER A 205 29.84 6.57 10.12
CA SER A 205 31.07 6.77 10.91
C SER A 205 31.71 5.45 11.35
N GLN A 206 30.94 4.36 11.35
CA GLN A 206 31.38 3.02 11.77
C GLN A 206 31.73 2.08 10.61
N SER A 207 31.40 2.45 9.36
CA SER A 207 31.82 1.68 8.20
C SER A 207 33.27 2.01 7.85
N ASP A 208 34.20 1.07 8.07
CA ASP A 208 35.59 1.25 7.68
C ASP A 208 35.69 1.59 6.18
N ILE A 209 36.49 2.63 5.88
CA ILE A 209 36.74 3.25 4.56
C ILE A 209 37.35 2.28 3.53
N THR A 210 37.55 1.00 3.86
CA THR A 210 38.28 0.01 3.06
C THR A 210 37.43 -0.88 2.15
N SER A 211 36.09 -0.80 2.17
CA SER A 211 35.26 -1.56 1.21
C SER A 211 34.93 -0.75 -0.05
N GLN A 212 35.89 -0.77 -0.98
CA GLN A 212 35.75 -0.65 -2.44
C GLN A 212 34.85 0.48 -2.98
N LYS A 213 35.50 1.52 -3.49
CA LYS A 213 35.01 2.32 -4.63
C LYS A 213 34.62 1.35 -5.77
N GLY A 214 33.33 1.13 -5.96
CA GLY A 214 32.82 0.28 -7.02
C GLY A 214 31.31 0.35 -7.13
N ASP A 215 30.85 1.12 -8.11
CA ASP A 215 29.47 1.42 -8.52
C ASP A 215 28.60 2.20 -7.52
N GLU A 216 28.15 3.38 -7.96
CA GLU A 216 27.28 4.33 -7.24
C GLU A 216 25.87 3.79 -6.95
N SER A 217 25.55 2.53 -7.27
CA SER A 217 24.16 2.09 -7.46
C SER A 217 23.52 1.26 -6.33
N CYS A 218 24.18 1.01 -5.19
CA CYS A 218 23.55 0.30 -4.06
C CYS A 218 24.24 0.61 -2.72
N THR A 219 23.91 1.74 -2.09
CA THR A 219 24.43 2.09 -0.76
C THR A 219 23.32 1.98 0.30
N THR A 220 23.55 1.12 1.29
CA THR A 220 22.74 1.01 2.50
C THR A 220 22.85 2.28 3.36
N ALA A 221 22.15 2.38 4.49
CA ALA A 221 22.26 3.56 5.36
C ALA A 221 23.71 3.78 5.86
N SER A 222 24.45 2.70 6.12
CA SER A 222 25.88 2.69 6.47
C SER A 222 26.82 2.93 5.29
N GLY A 223 26.33 2.94 4.05
CA GLY A 223 27.14 3.13 2.85
C GLY A 223 27.78 1.84 2.29
N CYS A 224 27.55 0.69 2.93
CA CYS A 224 28.05 -0.60 2.44
C CYS A 224 27.08 -1.29 1.47
N ARG A 225 27.56 -2.33 0.78
CA ARG A 225 26.74 -3.18 -0.09
C ARG A 225 25.75 -4.03 0.73
N PRO A 226 24.56 -4.32 0.18
CA PRO A 226 23.57 -5.19 0.81
C PRO A 226 24.13 -6.61 1.01
N ILE A 227 23.96 -7.19 2.21
CA ILE A 227 24.42 -8.56 2.54
C ILE A 227 23.26 -9.55 2.43
N GLY A 228 23.49 -10.69 1.77
CA GLY A 228 22.54 -11.79 1.63
C GLY A 228 21.39 -11.51 0.66
N PHE A 229 21.63 -10.64 -0.32
CA PHE A 229 20.77 -10.39 -1.47
C PHE A 229 21.43 -10.95 -2.72
N ASP A 230 20.72 -11.81 -3.45
CA ASP A 230 21.18 -12.36 -4.73
C ASP A 230 20.03 -12.30 -5.76
N VAL A 231 20.24 -11.48 -6.79
CA VAL A 231 19.28 -11.22 -7.87
C VAL A 231 19.05 -12.46 -8.74
N SER A 232 20.01 -13.38 -8.76
CA SER A 232 19.94 -14.60 -9.57
C SER A 232 19.09 -15.71 -8.94
N LEU A 233 18.78 -15.63 -7.64
CA LEU A 233 18.10 -16.69 -6.87
C LEU A 233 16.80 -17.17 -7.52
N ASN A 234 16.00 -16.23 -7.99
CA ASN A 234 14.66 -16.51 -8.52
C ASN A 234 14.60 -16.40 -10.05
N SER A 235 15.75 -16.35 -10.73
CA SER A 235 15.84 -16.22 -12.20
C SER A 235 15.05 -17.30 -12.95
N ARG A 236 14.92 -18.49 -12.37
CA ARG A 236 14.16 -19.63 -12.93
C ARG A 236 12.65 -19.58 -12.69
N LEU A 237 12.19 -18.76 -11.75
CA LEU A 237 10.76 -18.57 -11.46
C LEU A 237 10.12 -17.58 -12.44
N LEU A 238 10.93 -16.80 -13.15
CA LEU A 238 10.47 -15.80 -14.09
C LEU A 238 10.16 -16.46 -15.45
N SER A 239 9.12 -15.96 -16.12
CA SER A 239 8.84 -16.33 -17.51
C SER A 239 10.07 -16.07 -18.40
N PRO A 240 10.27 -16.83 -19.49
CA PRO A 240 11.37 -16.64 -20.43
C PRO A 240 11.19 -15.34 -21.23
N ALA A 241 11.39 -14.21 -20.56
CA ALA A 241 11.54 -12.89 -21.13
C ALA A 241 13.02 -12.50 -21.09
N PRO A 242 13.48 -11.58 -21.94
CA PRO A 242 14.83 -11.04 -21.85
C PRO A 242 15.11 -10.56 -20.42
N PRO A 243 16.27 -10.87 -19.83
CA PRO A 243 16.57 -10.49 -18.45
C PRO A 243 16.58 -8.97 -18.32
N ARG A 244 15.51 -8.41 -17.75
CA ARG A 244 15.48 -7.01 -17.33
C ARG A 244 16.29 -6.90 -16.03
N ALA A 245 17.42 -6.20 -16.09
CA ALA A 245 18.18 -5.87 -14.89
C ALA A 245 17.32 -4.97 -14.00
N VAL A 246 16.94 -5.47 -12.81
CA VAL A 246 16.23 -4.66 -11.82
C VAL A 246 17.23 -3.78 -11.10
N GLN A 247 17.08 -2.47 -11.23
CA GLN A 247 17.86 -1.51 -10.45
C GLN A 247 17.16 -1.31 -9.10
N ILE A 248 17.83 -1.74 -8.03
CA ILE A 248 17.35 -1.53 -6.67
C ILE A 248 17.50 -0.05 -6.31
N LEU A 249 16.46 0.53 -5.70
CA LEU A 249 16.47 1.92 -5.27
C LEU A 249 17.61 2.21 -4.27
N ALA A 250 18.20 3.40 -4.38
CA ALA A 250 19.14 3.90 -3.38
C ALA A 250 18.44 4.20 -2.04
N TRP A 251 19.20 4.26 -0.94
CA TRP A 251 18.62 4.48 0.40
C TRP A 251 17.80 5.77 0.51
N SER A 252 18.31 6.88 0.00
CA SER A 252 17.59 8.15 -0.01
C SER A 252 16.27 8.07 -0.78
N ASP A 253 16.27 7.37 -1.92
CA ASP A 253 15.08 7.27 -2.78
C ASP A 253 14.04 6.33 -2.17
N ALA A 254 14.47 5.27 -1.49
CA ALA A 254 13.56 4.38 -0.77
C ALA A 254 12.89 5.09 0.42
N ILE A 255 13.63 5.90 1.18
CA ILE A 255 13.04 6.70 2.27
C ILE A 255 12.04 7.71 1.72
N ARG A 256 12.43 8.48 0.68
CA ARG A 256 11.51 9.43 0.00
C ARG A 256 10.28 8.74 -0.56
N TYR A 257 10.43 7.53 -1.10
CA TYR A 257 9.31 6.71 -1.56
C TYR A 257 8.36 6.38 -0.40
N PHE A 258 8.86 5.90 0.73
CA PHE A 258 8.00 5.57 1.88
C PHE A 258 7.36 6.82 2.51
N GLU A 259 8.05 7.96 2.54
CA GLU A 259 7.46 9.23 2.98
C GLU A 259 6.28 9.63 2.08
N LYS A 260 6.48 9.63 0.75
CA LYS A 260 5.40 9.91 -0.20
C LYS A 260 4.25 8.93 -0.04
N LEU A 261 4.54 7.62 0.04
CA LEU A 261 3.55 6.57 0.26
C LEU A 261 2.73 6.84 1.52
N LEU A 262 3.38 7.15 2.64
CA LEU A 262 2.71 7.40 3.92
C LEU A 262 1.82 8.65 3.86
N HIS A 263 2.27 9.72 3.20
CA HIS A 263 1.44 10.91 2.98
C HIS A 263 0.23 10.62 2.09
N ASP A 264 0.42 9.87 1.00
CA ASP A 264 -0.69 9.45 0.13
C ASP A 264 -1.71 8.59 0.91
N LEU A 265 -1.25 7.68 1.78
CA LEU A 265 -2.12 6.87 2.65
C LEU A 265 -2.81 7.71 3.74
N ASP A 266 -2.16 8.75 4.28
CA ASP A 266 -2.76 9.67 5.26
C ASP A 266 -3.94 10.43 4.66
N ILE A 267 -3.79 10.92 3.42
CA ILE A 267 -4.84 11.60 2.68
C ILE A 267 -6.07 10.68 2.52
N ILE A 268 -5.85 9.39 2.21
CA ILE A 268 -6.93 8.40 2.14
C ILE A 268 -7.57 8.18 3.52
N CYS A 269 -6.77 8.11 4.59
CA CYS A 269 -7.28 7.94 5.95
C CYS A 269 -8.09 9.15 6.46
N ALA A 270 -7.85 10.34 5.91
CA ALA A 270 -8.57 11.56 6.23
C ALA A 270 -9.88 11.73 5.43
N LEU A 271 -10.19 10.81 4.50
CA LEU A 271 -11.41 10.85 3.70
C LEU A 271 -12.67 10.80 4.58
N SER A 272 -13.56 11.77 4.37
CA SER A 272 -14.93 11.70 4.89
C SER A 272 -15.69 10.59 4.16
N LEU A 273 -16.30 9.68 4.90
CA LEU A 273 -17.06 8.54 4.36
C LEU A 273 -18.55 8.90 4.19
N ASP A 274 -18.83 10.10 3.69
CA ASP A 274 -20.18 10.53 3.33
C ASP A 274 -20.58 9.94 1.97
N PRO A 275 -21.82 9.45 1.83
CA PRO A 275 -22.22 8.71 0.64
C PRO A 275 -22.72 9.62 -0.49
N VAL A 276 -22.10 10.80 -0.64
CA VAL A 276 -22.42 11.80 -1.67
C VAL A 276 -21.46 11.60 -2.85
N LEU A 277 -22.00 11.12 -3.99
CA LEU A 277 -21.19 10.70 -5.14
C LEU A 277 -20.29 11.82 -5.67
N GLU A 278 -20.76 13.06 -5.69
CA GLU A 278 -20.02 14.23 -6.15
C GLU A 278 -18.77 14.47 -5.29
N ASN A 279 -18.90 14.35 -3.96
CA ASN A 279 -17.78 14.51 -3.04
C ASN A 279 -16.73 13.41 -3.24
N VAL A 280 -17.19 12.17 -3.46
CA VAL A 280 -16.32 11.04 -3.78
C VAL A 280 -15.54 11.28 -5.08
N LEU A 281 -16.24 11.66 -6.16
CA LEU A 281 -15.60 11.93 -7.45
C LEU A 281 -14.61 13.08 -7.38
N HIS A 282 -14.96 14.15 -6.68
CA HIS A 282 -14.09 15.30 -6.47
C HIS A 282 -12.84 14.92 -5.66
N PHE A 283 -12.99 14.13 -4.60
CA PHE A 283 -11.86 13.62 -3.84
C PHE A 283 -10.92 12.78 -4.71
N ILE A 284 -11.44 11.83 -5.50
CA ILE A 284 -10.62 11.01 -6.39
C ILE A 284 -9.89 11.90 -7.42
N ALA A 285 -10.56 12.93 -7.95
CA ALA A 285 -9.95 13.91 -8.85
C ALA A 285 -8.78 14.66 -8.22
N GLN A 286 -8.95 15.13 -6.99
CA GLN A 286 -7.88 15.81 -6.26
C GLN A 286 -6.74 14.85 -5.92
N PHE A 287 -7.06 13.64 -5.48
CA PHE A 287 -6.07 12.63 -5.14
C PHE A 287 -5.23 12.20 -6.34
N GLN A 288 -5.85 12.04 -7.51
CA GLN A 288 -5.12 11.61 -8.72
C GLN A 288 -4.21 12.69 -9.29
N LYS A 289 -4.47 13.98 -9.01
CA LYS A 289 -3.57 15.07 -9.39
C LYS A 289 -2.21 15.01 -8.70
N SER A 290 -2.11 14.36 -7.53
CA SER A 290 -0.81 14.14 -6.87
C SER A 290 0.02 13.02 -7.51
N VAL A 291 -0.50 12.35 -8.55
CA VAL A 291 0.11 11.19 -9.23
C VAL A 291 0.48 10.11 -8.20
N PRO A 292 -0.51 9.53 -7.52
CA PRO A 292 -0.28 8.51 -6.50
C PRO A 292 0.28 7.23 -7.12
N ASP A 293 1.19 6.58 -6.40
CA ASP A 293 1.73 5.29 -6.80
C ASP A 293 0.65 4.19 -6.71
N LEU A 294 0.95 2.99 -7.20
CA LEU A 294 -0.03 1.90 -7.24
C LEU A 294 -0.63 1.57 -5.87
N VAL A 295 0.21 1.47 -4.84
CA VAL A 295 -0.23 0.97 -3.52
C VAL A 295 -1.32 1.89 -2.93
N PRO A 296 -1.14 3.22 -2.82
CA PRO A 296 -2.22 4.12 -2.42
C PRO A 296 -3.48 4.01 -3.29
N ARG A 297 -3.32 3.92 -4.62
CA ARG A 297 -4.44 3.76 -5.55
C ARG A 297 -5.25 2.49 -5.26
N ALA A 298 -4.59 1.37 -4.99
CA ALA A 298 -5.23 0.10 -4.65
C ALA A 298 -5.97 0.16 -3.29
N PHE A 299 -5.38 0.83 -2.29
CA PHE A 299 -6.05 1.07 -1.00
C PHE A 299 -7.29 1.95 -1.16
N LEU A 300 -7.19 3.06 -1.90
CA LEU A 300 -8.33 3.94 -2.18
C LEU A 300 -9.45 3.17 -2.89
N GLN A 301 -9.11 2.42 -3.93
CA GLN A 301 -10.09 1.64 -4.70
C GLN A 301 -10.82 0.60 -3.83
N THR A 302 -10.07 -0.10 -2.98
CA THR A 302 -10.62 -1.10 -2.05
C THR A 302 -11.44 -0.46 -0.93
N LEU A 303 -11.10 0.76 -0.52
CA LEU A 303 -11.92 1.53 0.44
C LEU A 303 -13.25 1.95 -0.20
N LEU A 304 -13.21 2.47 -1.44
CA LEU A 304 -14.39 2.97 -2.14
C LEU A 304 -15.40 1.87 -2.46
N VAL A 305 -14.94 0.71 -2.93
CA VAL A 305 -15.82 -0.38 -3.36
C VAL A 305 -15.54 -1.64 -2.54
N GLN A 306 -16.47 -2.00 -1.65
CA GLN A 306 -16.42 -3.24 -0.86
C GLN A 306 -17.74 -4.00 -1.05
N ASP A 307 -17.66 -5.27 -1.46
CA ASP A 307 -18.83 -6.15 -1.65
C ASP A 307 -19.96 -5.52 -2.49
N GLY A 308 -19.60 -4.75 -3.53
CA GLY A 308 -20.55 -4.08 -4.41
C GLY A 308 -21.26 -2.86 -3.78
N LYS A 309 -20.74 -2.33 -2.68
CA LYS A 309 -21.26 -1.16 -1.97
C LYS A 309 -20.22 -0.05 -1.88
N LEU A 310 -20.69 1.20 -1.83
CA LEU A 310 -19.84 2.34 -1.51
C LEU A 310 -19.41 2.25 -0.03
N TYR A 311 -18.11 2.25 0.21
CA TYR A 311 -17.50 2.07 1.54
C TYR A 311 -17.93 0.79 2.28
N GLY A 312 -18.52 -0.20 1.59
CA GLY A 312 -19.10 -1.38 2.26
C GLY A 312 -20.33 -1.08 3.12
N ARG A 313 -20.92 0.11 2.98
CA ARG A 313 -22.04 0.61 3.78
C ARG A 313 -23.28 0.87 2.92
N ASP A 314 -23.12 1.71 1.91
CA ASP A 314 -24.22 2.25 1.10
C ASP A 314 -24.37 1.49 -0.22
N LEU A 315 -25.60 1.10 -0.58
CA LEU A 315 -25.86 0.51 -1.89
C LEU A 315 -25.69 1.57 -2.98
N PHE A 316 -25.11 1.20 -4.12
CA PHE A 316 -24.95 2.15 -5.21
C PHE A 316 -26.29 2.69 -5.74
N CYS A 317 -27.36 1.89 -5.73
CA CYS A 317 -28.70 2.37 -6.09
C CYS A 317 -29.15 3.55 -5.21
N ASP A 318 -28.91 3.49 -3.90
CA ASP A 318 -29.27 4.57 -2.97
C ASP A 318 -28.38 5.81 -3.16
N VAL A 319 -27.08 5.59 -3.37
CA VAL A 319 -26.12 6.68 -3.66
C VAL A 319 -26.51 7.41 -4.94
N ILE A 320 -26.83 6.66 -6.00
CA ILE A 320 -27.22 7.21 -7.30
C ILE A 320 -28.57 7.92 -7.19
N SER A 321 -29.55 7.32 -6.51
CA SER A 321 -30.89 7.93 -6.36
C SER A 321 -30.82 9.28 -5.64
N ARG A 322 -29.98 9.38 -4.61
CA ARG A 322 -29.67 10.65 -3.94
C ARG A 322 -28.98 11.65 -4.86
N ALA A 323 -27.99 11.22 -5.64
CA ALA A 323 -27.31 12.09 -6.60
C ALA A 323 -28.29 12.64 -7.65
N LEU A 324 -29.15 11.78 -8.21
CA LEU A 324 -30.14 12.16 -9.22
C LEU A 324 -31.34 12.96 -8.65
N SER A 325 -31.40 13.17 -7.33
CA SER A 325 -32.53 13.82 -6.65
C SER A 325 -33.89 13.20 -7.01
N LEU A 326 -33.92 11.86 -7.17
CA LEU A 326 -35.14 11.14 -7.48
C LEU A 326 -36.15 11.27 -6.32
N PRO A 327 -37.45 11.55 -6.57
CA PRO A 327 -38.46 11.64 -5.53
C PRO A 327 -38.49 10.39 -4.64
N ASP A 328 -38.67 10.56 -3.32
CA ASP A 328 -38.79 9.46 -2.33
C ASP A 328 -39.91 8.45 -2.64
N ILE A 329 -40.82 8.80 -3.56
CA ILE A 329 -41.89 7.96 -4.11
C ILE A 329 -41.32 6.71 -4.84
N ILE A 330 -40.06 6.76 -5.26
CA ILE A 330 -39.32 5.66 -5.89
C ILE A 330 -38.69 4.70 -4.85
N GLY A 331 -38.98 4.87 -3.56
CA GLY A 331 -38.63 3.92 -2.50
C GLY A 331 -39.31 2.54 -2.62
N ASP A 332 -40.03 2.28 -3.71
CA ASP A 332 -40.62 0.99 -3.99
C ASP A 332 -39.54 -0.04 -4.36
N LYS A 333 -39.61 -1.22 -3.74
CA LYS A 333 -38.62 -2.29 -3.97
C LYS A 333 -38.57 -2.72 -5.44
N GLU A 334 -39.66 -2.52 -6.17
CA GLU A 334 -39.75 -2.83 -7.61
C GLU A 334 -38.81 -1.96 -8.45
N PHE A 335 -38.70 -0.65 -8.18
CA PHE A 335 -37.79 0.22 -8.94
C PHE A 335 -36.32 -0.10 -8.68
N GLN A 336 -35.94 -0.33 -7.42
CA GLN A 336 -34.57 -0.71 -7.09
C GLN A 336 -34.17 -2.07 -7.67
N SER A 337 -35.15 -2.95 -7.92
CA SER A 337 -34.95 -4.24 -8.59
C SER A 337 -34.93 -4.13 -10.12
N ASN A 338 -35.19 -2.96 -10.68
CA ASN A 338 -35.22 -2.77 -12.12
C ASN A 338 -33.82 -2.96 -12.71
N GLU A 339 -33.75 -3.68 -13.84
CA GLU A 339 -32.49 -4.14 -14.42
C GLU A 339 -31.54 -2.97 -14.72
N PHE A 340 -32.08 -1.83 -15.17
CA PHE A 340 -31.27 -0.65 -15.49
C PHE A 340 -30.63 -0.02 -14.24
N VAL A 341 -31.26 -0.06 -13.06
CA VAL A 341 -30.71 0.50 -11.81
C VAL A 341 -29.51 -0.32 -11.35
N VAL A 342 -29.62 -1.65 -11.45
CA VAL A 342 -28.52 -2.58 -11.16
C VAL A 342 -27.37 -2.36 -12.14
N GLN A 343 -27.66 -2.24 -13.45
CA GLN A 343 -26.65 -1.96 -14.47
C GLN A 343 -25.96 -0.60 -14.25
N LEU A 344 -26.70 0.45 -13.88
CA LEU A 344 -26.16 1.77 -13.55
C LEU A 344 -25.26 1.71 -12.31
N GLY A 345 -25.67 0.98 -11.27
CA GLY A 345 -24.84 0.71 -10.10
C GLY A 345 -23.52 0.02 -10.45
N GLN A 346 -23.55 -0.94 -11.38
CA GLN A 346 -22.35 -1.60 -11.90
C GLN A 346 -21.46 -0.65 -12.71
N LEU A 347 -22.05 0.24 -13.52
CA LEU A 347 -21.28 1.27 -14.25
C LEU A 347 -20.60 2.26 -13.32
N VAL A 348 -21.30 2.76 -12.29
CA VAL A 348 -20.71 3.65 -11.27
C VAL A 348 -19.60 2.93 -10.52
N THR A 349 -19.81 1.67 -10.13
CA THR A 349 -18.77 0.84 -9.51
C THR A 349 -17.54 0.74 -10.41
N ASN A 350 -17.73 0.48 -11.70
CA ASN A 350 -16.64 0.38 -12.67
C ASN A 350 -15.94 1.73 -12.86
N LEU A 351 -16.67 2.84 -12.90
CA LEU A 351 -16.12 4.18 -12.99
C LEU A 351 -15.22 4.50 -11.80
N LEU A 352 -15.67 4.29 -10.56
CA LEU A 352 -14.85 4.52 -9.37
C LEU A 352 -13.56 3.70 -9.41
N LYS A 353 -13.65 2.44 -9.86
CA LYS A 353 -12.47 1.58 -10.05
C LYS A 353 -11.52 2.13 -11.13
N ILE A 354 -12.05 2.52 -12.28
CA ILE A 354 -11.25 3.07 -13.39
C ILE A 354 -10.55 4.36 -12.97
N LEU A 355 -11.23 5.27 -12.28
CA LEU A 355 -10.67 6.52 -11.77
C LEU A 355 -9.55 6.31 -10.74
N CYS A 356 -9.47 5.13 -10.12
CA CYS A 356 -8.36 4.75 -9.25
C CYS A 356 -7.15 4.16 -10.02
N THR A 357 -7.26 3.87 -11.32
CA THR A 357 -6.12 3.36 -12.12
C THR A 357 -5.16 4.47 -12.51
N ASN A 358 -4.00 4.13 -13.12
CA ASN A 358 -3.09 5.14 -13.65
C ASN A 358 -3.71 5.88 -14.85
N THR A 359 -3.18 7.05 -15.20
CA THR A 359 -3.72 7.94 -16.24
C THR A 359 -3.86 7.28 -17.62
N ALA A 360 -2.92 6.42 -18.01
CA ALA A 360 -3.00 5.70 -19.28
C ALA A 360 -4.18 4.71 -19.31
N TRP A 361 -4.37 3.95 -18.24
CA TRP A 361 -5.49 3.02 -18.09
C TRP A 361 -6.83 3.71 -17.90
N GLN A 362 -6.87 4.82 -17.16
CA GLN A 362 -8.04 5.69 -17.06
C GLN A 362 -8.52 6.03 -18.48
N ARG A 363 -7.66 6.62 -19.32
CA ARG A 363 -8.00 6.98 -20.70
C ARG A 363 -8.51 5.78 -21.51
N ARG A 364 -7.80 4.65 -21.47
CA ARG A 364 -8.14 3.46 -22.28
C ARG A 364 -9.47 2.82 -21.86
N LYS A 365 -9.74 2.74 -20.56
CA LYS A 365 -10.92 2.06 -20.01
C LYS A 365 -12.15 2.95 -20.04
N LEU A 366 -11.97 4.24 -19.73
CA LEU A 366 -13.04 5.24 -19.86
C LEU A 366 -13.53 5.32 -21.31
N GLY A 367 -12.63 5.34 -22.30
CA GLY A 367 -13.01 5.35 -23.71
C GLY A 367 -13.86 4.15 -24.13
N LYS A 368 -13.61 2.96 -23.57
CA LYS A 368 -14.43 1.76 -23.83
C LYS A 368 -15.78 1.81 -23.12
N SER A 369 -15.84 2.41 -21.94
CA SER A 369 -17.06 2.48 -21.12
C SER A 369 -18.09 3.48 -21.66
N LEU A 370 -17.70 4.42 -22.52
CA LEU A 370 -18.58 5.48 -23.03
C LEU A 370 -19.84 4.96 -23.72
N GLN A 371 -19.72 3.88 -24.50
CA GLN A 371 -20.87 3.31 -25.21
C GLN A 371 -21.89 2.72 -24.22
N ASP A 372 -21.42 2.08 -23.16
CA ASP A 372 -22.26 1.53 -22.09
C ASP A 372 -22.99 2.66 -21.36
N TRP A 373 -22.29 3.76 -21.04
CA TRP A 373 -22.88 4.95 -20.43
C TRP A 373 -23.96 5.60 -21.30
N SER A 374 -23.72 5.69 -22.62
CA SER A 374 -24.71 6.21 -23.57
C SER A 374 -25.97 5.33 -23.63
N THR A 375 -25.79 4.00 -23.68
CA THR A 375 -26.89 3.04 -23.73
C THR A 375 -27.75 3.12 -22.47
N ILE A 376 -27.14 3.12 -21.29
CA ILE A 376 -27.86 3.23 -20.03
C ILE A 376 -28.56 4.58 -19.89
N SER A 377 -27.96 5.68 -20.35
CA SER A 377 -28.60 7.00 -20.34
C SER A 377 -29.93 6.99 -21.10
N ILE A 378 -29.98 6.36 -22.27
CA ILE A 378 -31.21 6.24 -23.07
C ILE A 378 -32.23 5.37 -22.36
N GLN A 379 -31.81 4.23 -21.80
CA GLN A 379 -32.70 3.34 -21.04
C GLN A 379 -33.30 4.04 -19.81
N LEU A 380 -32.48 4.80 -19.09
CA LEU A 380 -32.91 5.59 -17.94
C LEU A 380 -33.95 6.64 -18.34
N GLU A 381 -33.71 7.36 -19.43
CA GLU A 381 -34.66 8.35 -19.95
C GLU A 381 -36.01 7.71 -20.33
N LEU A 382 -35.99 6.54 -20.99
CA LEU A 382 -37.19 5.79 -21.35
C LEU A 382 -37.94 5.26 -20.12
N ALA A 383 -37.23 4.74 -19.12
CA ALA A 383 -37.82 4.22 -17.89
C ALA A 383 -38.49 5.34 -17.08
N LEU A 384 -37.81 6.49 -16.93
CA LEU A 384 -38.37 7.66 -16.26
C LEU A 384 -39.62 8.18 -16.99
N LYS A 385 -39.61 8.25 -18.33
CA LYS A 385 -40.81 8.63 -19.10
C LYS A 385 -41.98 7.68 -18.88
N ARG A 386 -41.72 6.37 -18.76
CA ARG A 386 -42.75 5.36 -18.54
C ARG A 386 -43.39 5.49 -17.16
N GLU A 387 -42.58 5.54 -16.11
CA GLU A 387 -43.09 5.57 -14.73
C GLU A 387 -43.74 6.90 -14.36
N PHE A 388 -43.15 8.02 -14.77
CA PHE A 388 -43.69 9.36 -14.47
C PHE A 388 -44.75 9.84 -15.47
N GLY A 389 -44.76 9.30 -16.69
CA GLY A 389 -45.80 9.57 -17.68
C GLY A 389 -47.15 8.97 -17.32
N GLU A 390 -47.17 7.86 -16.58
CA GLU A 390 -48.41 7.19 -16.16
C GLU A 390 -48.98 7.74 -14.83
N THR A 391 -48.18 8.41 -13.98
CA THR A 391 -48.59 8.71 -12.58
C THR A 391 -49.19 10.08 -12.28
N ARG A 392 -49.18 11.13 -13.14
CA ARG A 392 -50.03 12.33 -12.95
C ARG A 392 -49.92 13.38 -14.08
N ASN A 393 -51.02 13.60 -14.78
CA ASN A 393 -51.19 14.54 -15.90
C ASN A 393 -51.05 16.05 -15.61
N VAL A 394 -50.40 16.52 -14.53
CA VAL A 394 -50.31 17.98 -14.25
C VAL A 394 -48.93 18.49 -13.79
N LEU A 395 -47.94 17.62 -13.51
CA LEU A 395 -46.57 18.03 -13.15
C LEU A 395 -45.46 17.26 -13.91
N ALA A 396 -45.86 16.40 -14.85
CA ALA A 396 -44.98 15.42 -15.48
C ALA A 396 -43.95 16.01 -16.45
N ASP A 397 -44.28 17.07 -17.20
CA ASP A 397 -43.35 17.64 -18.17
C ASP A 397 -42.18 18.37 -17.50
N GLU A 398 -42.43 19.18 -16.47
CA GLU A 398 -41.34 19.88 -15.74
C GLU A 398 -40.45 18.89 -14.97
N VAL A 399 -41.03 17.89 -14.28
CA VAL A 399 -40.25 16.90 -13.53
C VAL A 399 -39.50 15.93 -14.46
N SER A 400 -40.08 15.53 -15.60
CA SER A 400 -39.41 14.71 -16.61
C SER A 400 -38.29 15.47 -17.33
N LEU A 401 -38.50 16.75 -17.65
CA LEU A 401 -37.45 17.63 -18.18
C LEU A 401 -36.35 17.89 -17.16
N ILE A 402 -36.68 18.11 -15.88
CA ILE A 402 -35.69 18.31 -14.81
C ILE A 402 -34.90 17.03 -14.56
N LEU A 403 -35.53 15.84 -14.57
CA LEU A 403 -34.84 14.56 -14.39
C LEU A 403 -34.01 14.17 -15.62
N SER A 404 -34.51 14.41 -16.84
CA SER A 404 -33.76 14.23 -18.09
C SER A 404 -32.60 15.21 -18.18
N ALA A 405 -32.80 16.48 -17.78
CA ALA A 405 -31.75 17.49 -17.72
C ALA A 405 -30.78 17.28 -16.55
N CYS A 406 -31.20 16.74 -15.41
CA CYS A 406 -30.32 16.40 -14.28
C CYS A 406 -29.52 15.13 -14.57
N CYS A 407 -30.15 14.05 -15.04
CA CYS A 407 -29.43 12.86 -15.51
C CYS A 407 -28.51 13.21 -16.66
N GLY A 408 -29.00 13.94 -17.66
CA GLY A 408 -28.24 14.46 -18.78
C GLY A 408 -27.10 15.36 -18.32
N ASN A 409 -27.32 16.30 -17.40
CA ASN A 409 -26.28 17.19 -16.87
C ASN A 409 -25.31 16.51 -15.91
N GLN A 410 -25.69 15.46 -15.16
CA GLN A 410 -24.79 14.71 -14.29
C GLN A 410 -23.99 13.67 -15.07
N LEU A 411 -24.58 13.01 -16.07
CA LEU A 411 -23.82 12.26 -17.08
C LEU A 411 -22.92 13.20 -17.86
N LEU A 412 -23.40 14.37 -18.27
CA LEU A 412 -22.59 15.39 -18.92
C LEU A 412 -21.55 15.96 -17.95
N TYR A 413 -21.81 16.06 -16.65
CA TYR A 413 -20.84 16.51 -15.63
C TYR A 413 -19.79 15.45 -15.36
N ILE A 414 -20.17 14.17 -15.32
CA ILE A 414 -19.24 13.02 -15.31
C ILE A 414 -18.44 12.99 -16.61
N LEU A 415 -19.05 13.29 -17.76
CA LEU A 415 -18.43 13.40 -19.08
C LEU A 415 -17.57 14.68 -19.24
N ILE A 416 -17.89 15.76 -18.54
CA ILE A 416 -17.16 17.04 -18.50
C ILE A 416 -15.97 16.89 -17.55
N LEU A 417 -16.15 16.28 -16.37
CA LEU A 417 -15.07 15.84 -15.50
C LEU A 417 -14.16 14.87 -16.26
N PHE A 418 -14.72 13.93 -17.03
CA PHE A 418 -14.01 13.03 -17.94
C PHE A 418 -13.22 13.77 -19.03
N CYS A 419 -13.80 14.79 -19.68
CA CYS A 419 -13.13 15.58 -20.72
C CYS A 419 -12.08 16.55 -20.15
N TRP A 420 -12.37 17.14 -18.99
CA TRP A 420 -11.45 18.00 -18.26
C TRP A 420 -10.26 17.21 -17.73
N TRP A 421 -10.50 16.03 -17.16
CA TRP A 421 -9.45 15.13 -16.68
C TRP A 421 -8.57 14.62 -17.83
N CYS A 422 -9.15 14.28 -18.99
CA CYS A 422 -8.39 13.98 -20.21
C CYS A 422 -7.54 15.16 -20.71
N ARG A 423 -7.92 16.42 -20.41
CA ARG A 423 -7.17 17.63 -20.79
C ARG A 423 -6.13 18.06 -19.75
N THR A 424 -6.36 17.83 -18.46
CA THR A 424 -5.43 18.24 -17.38
C THR A 424 -4.35 17.22 -17.07
N CYS A 425 -4.52 15.96 -17.51
CA CYS A 425 -3.50 14.91 -17.40
C CYS A 425 -2.65 14.76 -18.68
N ALA A 426 -2.77 15.70 -19.63
CA ALA A 426 -1.96 15.79 -20.85
C ALA A 426 -0.74 16.68 -20.63
#